data_AF-A0A9N9PJC3-F1
#
_entry.id   AF-A0A9N9PJC3-F1
#
_cell.length_a   1.000
_cell.length_b   1.000
_cell.length_c   1.000
_cell.angle_alpha   90.00
_cell.angle_beta   90.00
_cell.angle_gamma   90.00
#
_symmetry.space_group_name_H-M   'P 1'
#
loop_
_entity.id
_entity.type
_entity.pdbx_description
1 polymer ?
#
loop_
_entity_poly.entity_id
_entity_poly.type
_entity_poly.pdbx_seq_one_letter_code
_entity_poly.pdbx_strand_id
1 'polypeptide(L)'
;MSSLFQDLYQSYTKHLGLKNALLNKKLVFYGYITYTVLNIEDPVKLKFHVSDIIELVENSKKITYTRIRTIFTHQGTSKKTYVFFQCDRFQEMNIVDPILGCPLYK
;
A
#
# COMPACT_ATOMS: atom_id res chain seq x y z
N MET A 1 4.69 1.96 -16.66
CA MET A 1 4.50 1.14 -15.44
C MET A 1 5.85 0.60 -15.02
N SER A 2 6.26 0.79 -13.77
CA SER A 2 7.44 0.13 -13.21
C SER A 2 7.14 -1.33 -12.90
N SER A 3 8.17 -2.19 -12.93
CA SER A 3 8.02 -3.59 -12.53
C SER A 3 7.95 -3.72 -11.00
N LEU A 4 7.31 -4.77 -10.52
CA LEU A 4 7.24 -5.10 -9.08
C LEU A 4 8.62 -5.09 -8.41
N PHE A 5 9.63 -5.66 -9.05
CA PHE A 5 11.00 -5.70 -8.50
C PHE A 5 11.68 -4.33 -8.52
N GLN A 6 11.37 -3.47 -9.49
CA GLN A 6 11.88 -2.11 -9.52
C GLN A 6 11.28 -1.27 -8.38
N ASP A 7 9.97 -1.39 -8.14
CA ASP A 7 9.31 -0.73 -7.01
C ASP A 7 9.88 -1.23 -5.68
N LEU A 8 10.01 -2.55 -5.54
CA LEU A 8 10.56 -3.17 -4.35
C LEU A 8 12.01 -2.72 -4.09
N TYR A 9 12.85 -2.60 -5.13
CA TYR A 9 14.20 -2.06 -5.01
C TYR A 9 14.20 -0.63 -4.49
N GLN A 10 13.32 0.22 -5.04
CA GLN A 10 13.18 1.60 -4.59
C GLN A 10 12.70 1.67 -3.13
N SER A 11 11.75 0.81 -2.73
CA SER A 11 11.29 0.76 -1.35
C SER A 11 12.42 0.40 -0.38
N TYR A 12 13.22 -0.60 -0.71
CA TYR A 12 14.36 -0.99 0.11
C TYR A 12 15.44 0.10 0.21
N THR A 13 15.78 0.73 -0.92
CA THR A 13 16.87 1.70 -0.96
C THR A 13 16.47 3.05 -0.38
N LYS A 14 15.30 3.58 -0.73
CA LYS A 14 14.86 4.92 -0.34
C LYS A 14 14.22 4.98 1.05
N HIS A 15 13.50 3.93 1.45
CA HIS A 15 12.72 3.96 2.70
C HIS A 15 13.32 3.10 3.82
N LEU A 16 14.09 2.06 3.49
CA LEU A 16 14.68 1.17 4.49
C LEU A 16 16.22 1.27 4.58
N GLY A 17 16.88 1.97 3.65
CA GLY A 17 18.35 2.08 3.61
C GLY A 17 19.08 0.78 3.27
N LEU A 18 18.40 -0.23 2.73
CA LEU A 18 18.94 -1.57 2.50
C LEU A 18 19.28 -1.81 1.02
N LYS A 19 20.50 -1.45 0.62
CA LYS A 19 20.92 -1.51 -0.80
C LYS A 19 21.02 -2.93 -1.38
N ASN A 20 21.27 -3.93 -0.56
CA ASN A 20 21.49 -5.31 -1.02
C ASN A 20 20.28 -6.24 -0.82
N ALA A 21 19.10 -5.70 -0.48
CA ALA A 21 17.97 -6.52 -0.04
C ALA A 21 17.41 -7.49 -1.09
N LEU A 22 17.62 -7.24 -2.38
CA LEU A 22 17.04 -8.01 -3.51
C LEU A 22 17.88 -9.18 -4.03
N LEU A 23 18.93 -9.61 -3.32
CA LEU A 23 19.64 -10.84 -3.70
C LEU A 23 18.70 -12.06 -3.63
N ASN A 24 17.75 -12.04 -2.72
CA ASN A 24 16.62 -12.96 -2.70
C ASN A 24 15.49 -12.41 -3.57
N LYS A 25 14.81 -13.27 -4.32
CA LYS A 25 13.62 -12.91 -5.13
C LYS A 25 12.35 -13.64 -4.67
N LYS A 26 12.40 -14.35 -3.54
CA LYS A 26 11.26 -15.09 -3.02
C LYS A 26 10.19 -14.12 -2.51
N LEU A 27 9.05 -14.16 -3.18
CA LEU A 27 7.84 -13.44 -2.83
C LEU A 27 6.77 -14.45 -2.40
N VAL A 28 5.99 -14.09 -1.38
CA VAL A 28 4.79 -14.85 -0.97
C VAL A 28 3.63 -13.88 -0.97
N PHE A 29 2.55 -14.22 -1.68
CA PHE A 29 1.39 -13.36 -1.89
C PHE A 29 0.26 -13.71 -0.91
N TYR A 30 -0.54 -12.71 -0.56
CA TYR A 30 -1.66 -12.84 0.38
C TYR A 30 -2.91 -12.16 -0.17
N GLY A 31 -4.08 -12.67 0.21
CA GLY A 31 -5.36 -12.06 -0.14
C GLY A 31 -5.75 -10.87 0.74
N TYR A 32 -5.14 -10.73 1.93
CA TYR A 32 -5.41 -9.63 2.86
C TYR A 32 -4.25 -9.36 3.82
N ILE A 33 -4.27 -8.20 4.45
CA ILE A 33 -3.43 -7.80 5.58
C ILE A 33 -4.31 -7.32 6.74
N THR A 34 -3.89 -7.58 7.97
CA THR A 34 -4.56 -7.04 9.17
C THR A 34 -3.66 -6.06 9.89
N TYR A 35 -4.23 -4.95 10.33
CA TYR A 35 -3.55 -3.92 11.11
C TYR A 35 -4.31 -3.67 12.42
N THR A 36 -3.59 -3.56 13.53
CA THR A 36 -4.20 -3.24 14.83
C THR A 36 -3.83 -1.82 15.22
N VAL A 37 -4.83 -0.97 15.42
CA VAL A 37 -4.66 0.39 15.92
C VAL A 37 -4.64 0.33 17.45
N LEU A 38 -3.50 0.69 18.07
CA LEU A 38 -3.30 0.56 19.51
C LEU A 38 -3.65 1.81 20.33
N ASN A 39 -3.83 2.96 19.68
CA ASN A 39 -3.98 4.27 20.35
C ASN A 39 -5.45 4.67 20.61
N ILE A 40 -6.36 3.69 20.61
CA ILE A 40 -7.79 3.87 20.91
C ILE A 40 -8.05 3.09 22.21
N GLU A 41 -8.96 3.55 23.07
CA GLU A 41 -9.28 2.89 24.35
C GLU A 41 -9.50 1.38 24.18
N ASP A 42 -10.08 0.98 23.04
CA ASP A 42 -10.15 -0.40 22.57
C ASP A 42 -9.32 -0.60 21.29
N PRO A 43 -8.42 -1.60 21.23
CA PRO A 43 -7.67 -1.91 20.03
C PRO A 43 -8.59 -2.27 18.85
N VAL A 44 -8.57 -1.47 17.79
CA VAL A 44 -9.36 -1.73 16.58
C VAL A 44 -8.53 -2.54 15.59
N LYS A 45 -9.05 -3.70 15.17
CA LYS A 45 -8.44 -4.53 14.13
C LYS A 45 -9.06 -4.21 12.77
N LEU A 46 -8.26 -3.62 11.90
CA LEU A 46 -8.58 -3.37 10.49
C LEU A 46 -8.12 -4.55 9.65
N LYS A 47 -8.91 -4.91 8.62
CA LYS A 47 -8.57 -5.96 7.65
C LYS A 47 -8.75 -5.39 6.25
N PHE A 48 -7.68 -5.37 5.48
CA PHE A 48 -7.67 -4.86 4.12
C PHE A 48 -7.40 -6.01 3.15
N HIS A 49 -8.27 -6.21 2.18
CA HIS A 49 -8.16 -7.20 1.12
C HIS A 49 -7.55 -6.60 -0.14
N VAL A 50 -7.02 -7.47 -0.99
CA VAL A 50 -6.75 -7.09 -2.39
C VAL A 50 -8.06 -6.63 -3.03
N SER A 51 -7.99 -5.54 -3.79
CA SER A 51 -9.10 -4.79 -4.40
C SER A 51 -9.86 -3.83 -3.49
N ASP A 52 -9.61 -3.81 -2.17
CA ASP A 52 -10.19 -2.79 -1.31
C ASP A 52 -9.69 -1.39 -1.73
N ILE A 53 -10.58 -0.40 -1.66
CA ILE A 53 -10.24 1.02 -1.81
C ILE A 53 -10.00 1.57 -0.41
N ILE A 54 -8.85 2.19 -0.22
CA ILE A 54 -8.44 2.77 1.06
C ILE A 54 -8.09 4.25 0.89
N GLU A 55 -8.25 4.98 2.00
CA GLU A 55 -7.74 6.34 2.15
C GLU A 55 -6.28 6.30 2.60
N LEU A 56 -5.43 7.05 1.91
CA LEU A 56 -4.06 7.33 2.32
C LEU A 56 -3.89 8.82 2.56
N VAL A 57 -3.47 9.16 3.78
CA VAL A 57 -3.08 10.52 4.15
C VAL A 57 -1.60 10.70 3.80
N GLU A 58 -1.31 11.51 2.78
CA GLU A 58 0.07 11.85 2.45
C GLU A 58 0.63 12.95 3.37
N ASN A 59 1.94 13.16 3.35
CA ASN A 59 2.66 14.14 4.17
C ASN A 59 2.10 15.58 4.09
N SER A 60 1.31 15.90 3.07
CA SER A 60 0.63 17.18 2.87
C SER A 60 -0.77 17.27 3.52
N LYS A 61 -1.21 16.24 4.27
CA LYS A 61 -2.59 16.05 4.77
C LYS A 61 -3.65 15.94 3.67
N LYS A 62 -3.24 15.81 2.41
CA LYS A 62 -4.15 15.52 1.31
C LYS A 62 -4.58 14.05 1.39
N ILE A 63 -5.89 13.83 1.46
CA ILE A 63 -6.48 12.50 1.36
C ILE A 63 -6.39 12.05 -0.10
N THR A 64 -5.94 10.82 -0.29
CA THR A 64 -5.84 10.19 -1.60
C THR A 64 -6.50 8.83 -1.53
N TYR A 65 -7.28 8.49 -2.54
CA TYR A 65 -7.90 7.18 -2.62
C TYR A 65 -7.01 6.28 -3.46
N THR A 66 -6.87 5.03 -3.03
CA THR A 66 -6.11 4.05 -3.78
C THR A 66 -6.71 2.66 -3.63
N ARG A 67 -6.60 1.85 -4.68
CA ARG A 67 -7.01 0.45 -4.63
C ARG A 67 -5.82 -0.45 -4.36
N ILE A 68 -5.93 -1.36 -3.41
CA ILE A 68 -4.88 -2.35 -3.14
C ILE A 68 -4.81 -3.34 -4.32
N ARG A 69 -3.69 -3.35 -5.04
CA ARG A 69 -3.49 -4.25 -6.20
C ARG A 69 -2.90 -5.60 -5.80
N THR A 70 -1.96 -5.61 -4.87
CA THR A 70 -1.31 -6.84 -4.39
C THR A 70 -0.76 -6.65 -3.00
N ILE A 71 -0.74 -7.74 -2.23
CA ILE A 71 -0.13 -7.83 -0.89
C ILE A 71 0.85 -9.00 -0.91
N PHE A 72 2.08 -8.75 -0.46
CA PHE A 72 3.10 -9.79 -0.45
C PHE A 72 4.13 -9.56 0.66
N THR A 73 4.80 -10.64 1.04
CA THR A 73 6.01 -10.58 1.85
C THR A 73 7.23 -10.86 1.00
N HIS A 74 8.31 -10.17 1.34
CA HIS A 74 9.63 -10.43 0.77
C HIS A 74 10.64 -10.66 1.90
N GLN A 75 11.45 -11.70 1.77
CA GLN A 75 12.54 -11.97 2.71
C GLN A 75 13.82 -11.33 2.19
N GLY A 76 14.26 -10.24 2.84
CA GLY A 76 15.51 -9.58 2.51
C GLY A 76 16.74 -10.44 2.86
N THR A 77 17.92 -9.93 2.54
CA THR A 77 19.20 -10.60 2.79
C THR A 77 19.48 -10.91 4.26
N SER A 78 18.93 -10.12 5.18
CA SER A 78 19.05 -10.34 6.63
C SER A 78 18.16 -11.47 7.17
N LYS A 79 17.53 -12.27 6.31
CA LYS A 79 16.44 -13.22 6.62
C LYS A 79 15.19 -12.59 7.24
N LYS A 80 15.19 -11.27 7.46
CA LYS A 80 14.02 -10.51 7.92
C LYS A 80 12.97 -10.46 6.82
N THR A 81 11.75 -10.80 7.19
CA THR A 81 10.58 -10.70 6.33
C THR A 81 9.95 -9.31 6.45
N TYR A 82 9.70 -8.69 5.31
CA TYR A 82 9.04 -7.40 5.19
C TYR A 82 7.71 -7.59 4.48
N VAL A 83 6.68 -6.88 4.93
CA VAL A 83 5.36 -6.87 4.31
C VAL A 83 5.26 -5.65 3.40
N PHE A 84 4.76 -5.85 2.19
CA PHE A 84 4.52 -4.81 1.21
C PHE A 84 3.13 -4.97 0.62
N PHE A 85 2.59 -3.84 0.17
CA PHE A 85 1.42 -3.82 -0.69
C PHE A 85 1.63 -2.75 -1.77
N GLN A 86 1.18 -3.04 -2.99
CA GLN A 86 1.16 -2.05 -4.07
C GLN A 86 -0.27 -1.59 -4.27
N CYS A 87 -0.43 -0.30 -4.56
CA CYS A 87 -1.73 0.28 -4.82
C CYS A 87 -1.77 1.01 -6.16
N ASP A 88 -2.97 1.06 -6.74
CA ASP A 88 -3.30 1.91 -7.88
C ASP A 88 -3.95 3.19 -7.34
N ARG A 89 -3.29 4.33 -7.52
CA ARG A 89 -3.81 5.62 -7.04
C ARG A 89 -4.93 6.10 -7.97
N PHE A 90 -6.02 6.56 -7.39
CA PHE A 90 -7.06 7.25 -8.14
C PHE A 90 -6.73 8.73 -8.33
N GLN A 91 -7.08 9.26 -9.50
CA GLN A 91 -6.99 10.68 -9.82
C GLN A 91 -8.38 11.30 -9.75
N GLU A 92 -8.52 12.38 -8.97
CA GLU A 92 -9.73 13.18 -8.94
C GLU A 92 -9.97 13.84 -10.30
N MET A 93 -11.20 13.73 -10.81
CA MET A 93 -11.57 14.24 -12.13
C MET A 93 -11.98 15.72 -12.13
N ASN A 94 -12.09 16.35 -10.95
CA ASN A 94 -12.70 17.67 -10.75
C ASN A 94 -14.14 17.75 -11.30
N ILE A 95 -14.85 16.62 -11.30
CA ILE A 95 -16.26 16.51 -11.66
C ILE A 95 -16.99 16.02 -10.41
N VAL A 96 -18.14 16.64 -10.13
CA VAL A 96 -19.04 16.20 -9.07
C VAL A 96 -20.18 15.42 -9.71
N ASP A 97 -20.46 14.23 -9.20
CA ASP A 97 -21.64 13.47 -9.61
C ASP A 97 -22.90 14.29 -9.30
N PRO A 98 -23.75 14.60 -10.30
CA PRO A 98 -24.87 15.50 -10.10
C PRO A 98 -26.00 14.89 -9.25
N ILE A 99 -26.02 13.58 -9.07
CA ILE A 99 -27.04 12.86 -8.29
C ILE A 99 -26.56 12.66 -6.85
N LEU A 100 -25.33 12.18 -6.69
CA LEU A 100 -24.74 11.84 -5.40
C LEU A 100 -24.07 13.04 -4.71
N GLY A 101 -23.74 14.10 -5.46
CA GLY A 101 -23.05 15.28 -4.96
C GLY A 101 -21.60 15.03 -4.54
N CYS A 102 -20.99 13.92 -4.98
CA CYS A 102 -19.63 13.52 -4.58
C CYS A 102 -18.61 13.66 -5.74
N PRO A 103 -17.31 13.87 -5.44
CA PRO A 103 -16.28 13.93 -6.46
C PRO A 103 -16.09 12.58 -7.18
N LEU A 104 -15.85 12.63 -8.48
CA LEU A 104 -15.52 11.46 -9.30
C LEU A 104 -14.01 11.24 -9.37
N TYR A 105 -13.64 9.96 -9.38
CA TYR A 105 -12.26 9.48 -9.39
C TYR A 105 -12.05 8.47 -10.52
N LYS A 106 -10.85 8.46 -11.11
CA LYS A 106 -10.45 7.54 -12.18
C LYS A 106 -9.12 6.85 -11.87
#